data_AF-A0A8R7V6K0-F1
#
_entry.id   AF-A0A8R7V6K0-F1
#
_cell.length_a   1.000
_cell.length_b   1.000
_cell.length_c   1.000
_cell.angle_alpha   90.00
_cell.angle_beta   90.00
_cell.angle_gamma   90.00
#
_symmetry.space_group_name_H-M   'P 1'
#
loop_
_entity.id
_entity.type
_entity.pdbx_description
1 polymer ?
#
loop_
_entity_poly.entity_id
_entity_poly.type
_entity_poly.pdbx_seq_one_letter_code
_entity_poly.pdbx_strand_id
1 'polypeptide(L)'
;MNWNIVTMDWSRFLSILQLQVGCSPEAETGESISYENAEWWTAEDMIRRWILATKLVEKALVTMQTQLHAQSNGAFDRFKNDYIMAMAKRRSYILLRFADGFTSTRSPEKLMYVLEMYEVLGSAVPGLVLVLTGQHKELFSRQVEVVLAKLARALRAMIGGAVTKVRAGGSSGTQGETRGVGAGVHPLTRYAVSCIESLAPHRGALDVILASTGGILEGVNSFGDLFSELVASLEPKLEEISTLRGEEGGGLRHLFLANNTSFVLKRAGAIGGDDEWAACRRSRVEQHVAGYVEASWAPVVACLEAGKPATKALAKFNAALDKAYSGHVRCEVSDPELRAALRKAVSENVVGAYGAYLLEHPKLGRSARHTPDTLAGLVSDLFEGEDASGNHS
;
A
#
# COMPACT_ATOMS: atom_id res chain seq x y z
N MET A 1 -14.08 -4.79 24.84
CA MET A 1 -12.80 -4.94 25.55
C MET A 1 -12.13 -3.57 25.58
N ASN A 2 -12.36 -2.81 26.66
CA ASN A 2 -11.67 -1.55 26.95
C ASN A 2 -10.27 -1.88 27.44
N TRP A 3 -9.25 -1.49 26.66
CA TRP A 3 -7.86 -1.47 27.12
C TRP A 3 -7.32 -0.06 26.99
N ASN A 4 -6.87 0.42 28.15
CA ASN A 4 -6.40 1.75 28.44
C ASN A 4 -5.20 2.17 27.57
N ILE A 5 -5.27 3.40 27.09
CA ILE A 5 -4.12 4.20 26.65
C ILE A 5 -3.32 4.59 27.91
N VAL A 6 -2.55 3.65 28.46
CA VAL A 6 -1.56 3.88 29.53
C VAL A 6 -0.43 2.91 29.21
N THR A 7 0.71 3.33 28.66
CA THR A 7 1.84 3.83 29.45
C THR A 7 2.77 4.73 28.59
N MET A 8 2.27 5.86 28.10
CA MET A 8 3.15 7.04 28.04
C MET A 8 2.67 7.94 29.16
N ASP A 9 3.54 8.18 30.14
CA ASP A 9 3.26 9.12 31.23
C ASP A 9 3.21 10.52 30.62
N TRP A 10 2.03 10.90 30.13
CA TRP A 10 1.77 12.16 29.46
C TRP A 10 2.00 13.36 30.38
N SER A 11 1.92 13.16 31.71
CA SER A 11 2.30 14.17 32.70
C SER A 11 3.81 14.44 32.69
N ARG A 12 4.63 13.38 32.52
CA ARG A 12 6.08 13.50 32.29
C ARG A 12 6.41 14.13 30.95
N PHE A 13 5.67 13.80 29.90
CA PHE A 13 5.86 14.35 28.56
C PHE A 13 5.55 15.87 28.51
N LEU A 14 4.42 16.29 29.12
CA LEU A 14 4.07 17.69 29.28
C LEU A 14 5.04 18.40 30.24
N SER A 15 5.55 17.73 31.28
CA SER A 15 6.63 18.26 32.15
C SER A 15 7.97 18.43 31.41
N ILE A 16 8.23 17.66 30.35
CA ILE A 16 9.44 17.80 29.50
C ILE A 16 9.30 18.96 28.53
N LEU A 17 8.08 19.25 28.05
CA LEU A 17 7.77 20.45 27.26
C LEU A 17 7.64 21.71 28.13
N GLN A 18 7.32 21.56 29.42
CA GLN A 18 7.43 22.62 30.41
C GLN A 18 8.90 23.05 30.55
N LEU A 19 9.17 24.20 29.94
CA LEU A 19 10.11 25.21 30.40
C LEU A 19 10.33 25.15 31.93
N GLN A 20 11.26 24.34 32.42
CA GLN A 20 12.00 24.74 33.60
C GLN A 20 12.92 25.89 33.17
N VAL A 21 12.34 27.09 33.09
CA VAL A 21 12.99 28.29 33.58
C VAL A 21 13.38 27.98 35.02
N GLY A 22 14.67 28.04 35.32
CA GLY A 22 15.19 27.57 36.59
C GLY A 22 16.70 27.68 36.69
N CYS A 23 17.25 28.82 36.29
CA CYS A 23 18.51 29.31 36.86
C CYS A 23 18.39 30.83 37.00
N SER A 24 17.74 31.29 38.07
CA SER A 24 18.26 32.37 38.94
C SER A 24 17.25 32.78 40.02
N PRO A 25 17.74 33.37 41.13
CA PRO A 25 16.94 33.70 42.30
C PRO A 25 15.98 34.86 42.01
N GLU A 26 14.84 34.79 42.72
CA GLU A 26 13.92 35.88 43.06
C GLU A 26 13.19 36.62 41.92
N ALA A 27 11.86 36.46 42.00
CA ALA A 27 10.80 37.40 41.64
C ALA A 27 10.87 38.09 40.27
N GLU A 28 9.97 37.71 39.36
CA GLU A 28 9.01 38.68 38.81
C GLU A 28 7.82 37.96 38.15
N THR A 29 6.67 38.54 38.40
CA THR A 29 5.32 38.02 38.21
C THR A 29 4.79 38.16 36.78
N GLY A 30 3.98 37.18 36.36
CA GLY A 30 2.76 37.47 35.61
C GLY A 30 2.83 37.33 34.09
N GLU A 31 2.77 36.09 33.60
CA GLU A 31 1.78 35.67 32.59
C GLU A 31 1.86 34.14 32.46
N SER A 32 1.04 33.44 33.24
CA SER A 32 0.86 32.00 33.05
C SER A 32 -0.05 31.80 31.83
N ILE A 33 0.55 31.47 30.68
CA ILE A 33 -0.23 30.98 29.54
C ILE A 33 -0.85 29.64 29.96
N SER A 34 -2.17 29.65 30.20
CA SER A 34 -2.98 28.47 30.48
C SER A 34 -3.01 27.56 29.25
N TYR A 35 -2.68 26.28 29.42
CA TYR A 35 -2.76 25.25 28.39
C TYR A 35 -3.89 24.25 28.69
N GLU A 36 -5.10 24.75 28.95
CA GLU A 36 -6.31 23.91 28.98
C GLU A 36 -6.63 23.24 27.63
N ASN A 37 -5.86 23.50 26.57
CA ASN A 37 -6.05 22.95 25.22
C ASN A 37 -5.24 21.67 24.91
N ALA A 38 -4.62 21.03 25.90
CA ALA A 38 -3.83 19.82 25.68
C ALA A 38 -4.67 18.53 25.46
N GLU A 39 -5.97 18.57 25.77
CA GLU A 39 -6.90 17.43 25.67
C GLU A 39 -7.27 16.99 24.23
N TRP A 40 -6.76 17.65 23.18
CA TRP A 40 -7.21 17.42 21.78
C TRP A 40 -6.14 16.89 20.81
N TRP A 41 -4.90 16.63 21.25
CA TRP A 41 -3.83 16.22 20.33
C TRP A 41 -3.71 14.70 20.21
N THR A 42 -3.79 14.17 18.98
CA THR A 42 -3.44 12.77 18.73
C THR A 42 -1.92 12.58 18.71
N ALA A 43 -1.45 11.34 18.90
CA ALA A 43 -0.03 11.03 18.75
C ALA A 43 0.51 11.41 17.36
N GLU A 44 -0.33 11.31 16.33
CA GLU A 44 0.01 11.66 14.94
C GLU A 44 0.24 13.16 14.79
N ASP A 45 -0.63 13.99 15.36
CA ASP A 45 -0.48 15.45 15.33
C ASP A 45 0.80 15.90 16.04
N MET A 46 1.14 15.23 17.13
CA MET A 46 2.36 15.51 17.88
C MET A 46 3.61 15.14 17.09
N ILE A 47 3.58 14.01 16.37
CA ILE A 47 4.69 13.61 15.50
C ILE A 47 4.86 14.63 14.36
N ARG A 48 3.77 15.07 13.71
CA ARG A 48 3.82 16.08 12.66
C ARG A 48 4.42 17.40 13.17
N ARG A 49 4.01 17.85 14.36
CA ARG A 49 4.57 19.05 15.01
C ARG A 49 6.04 18.88 15.35
N TRP A 50 6.43 17.71 15.88
CA TRP A 50 7.82 17.39 16.16
C TRP A 50 8.66 17.38 14.88
N ILE A 51 8.16 16.84 13.77
CA ILE A 51 8.84 16.85 12.47
C ILE A 51 9.13 18.29 12.03
N LEU A 52 8.13 19.18 12.11
CA LEU A 52 8.31 20.60 11.77
C LEU A 52 9.31 21.28 12.71
N ALA A 53 9.17 21.07 14.02
CA ALA A 53 10.06 21.65 15.02
C ALA A 53 11.51 21.21 14.83
N THR A 54 11.76 19.93 14.58
CA THR A 54 13.11 19.39 14.35
C THR A 54 13.76 20.00 13.13
N LYS A 55 13.02 20.10 12.00
CA LYS A 55 13.52 20.76 10.78
C LYS A 55 13.84 22.24 11.00
N LEU A 56 12.97 22.96 11.73
CA LEU A 56 13.19 24.38 12.02
C LEU A 56 14.37 24.60 12.98
N VAL A 57 14.47 23.80 14.03
CA VAL A 57 15.55 23.88 15.02
C VAL A 57 16.88 23.56 14.35
N GLU A 58 16.97 22.49 13.56
CA GLU A 58 18.19 22.15 12.85
C GLU A 58 18.64 23.30 11.91
N LYS A 59 17.74 23.79 11.06
CA LYS A 59 18.05 24.89 10.15
C LYS A 59 18.46 26.17 10.88
N ALA A 60 17.77 26.50 11.96
CA ALA A 60 18.08 27.68 12.77
C ALA A 60 19.47 27.55 13.43
N LEU A 61 19.79 26.38 13.97
CA LEU A 61 21.08 26.09 14.59
C LEU A 61 22.23 26.18 13.59
N VAL A 62 22.09 25.56 12.41
CA VAL A 62 23.08 25.61 11.33
C VAL A 62 23.26 27.05 10.83
N THR A 63 22.17 27.79 10.65
CA THR A 63 22.21 29.19 10.20
C THR A 63 22.89 30.08 11.22
N MET A 64 22.50 29.98 12.50
CA MET A 64 23.09 30.74 13.60
C MET A 64 24.58 30.46 13.71
N GLN A 65 24.99 29.19 13.60
CA GLN A 65 26.40 28.82 13.62
C GLN A 65 27.17 29.43 12.46
N THR A 66 26.64 29.33 11.24
CA THR A 66 27.29 29.88 10.04
C THR A 66 27.44 31.40 10.13
N GLN A 67 26.39 32.11 10.53
CA GLN A 67 26.41 33.57 10.66
C GLN A 67 27.38 34.03 11.75
N LEU A 68 27.38 33.36 12.91
CA LEU A 68 28.25 33.74 14.02
C LEU A 68 29.72 33.51 13.68
N HIS A 69 30.04 32.47 12.89
CA HIS A 69 31.41 32.20 12.44
C HIS A 69 31.86 33.09 11.29
N ALA A 70 30.94 33.64 10.49
CA ALA A 70 31.27 34.58 9.42
C ALA A 70 31.69 35.97 9.93
N GLN A 71 31.27 36.36 11.13
CA GLN A 71 31.62 37.63 11.75
C GLN A 71 32.88 37.51 12.60
N SER A 72 33.75 38.53 12.67
CA SER A 72 34.78 38.60 13.72
C SER A 72 34.27 39.47 14.85
N ASN A 73 34.19 38.88 16.05
CA ASN A 73 33.63 39.49 17.26
C ASN A 73 34.72 39.70 18.32
N GLY A 74 35.99 39.75 17.91
CA GLY A 74 37.14 39.99 18.78
C GLY A 74 37.29 38.92 19.87
N ALA A 75 37.33 39.34 21.14
CA ALA A 75 37.48 38.41 22.27
C ALA A 75 36.36 37.37 22.34
N PHE A 76 35.17 37.68 21.83
CA PHE A 76 34.04 36.75 21.80
C PHE A 76 34.25 35.57 20.85
N ASP A 77 35.15 35.68 19.86
CA ASP A 77 35.46 34.59 18.92
C ASP A 77 35.88 33.30 19.64
N ARG A 78 36.49 33.43 20.84
CA ARG A 78 36.89 32.30 21.70
C ARG A 78 35.72 31.57 22.37
N PHE A 79 34.56 32.22 22.50
CA PHE A 79 33.40 31.70 23.25
C PHE A 79 32.21 31.33 22.36
N LYS A 80 32.28 31.57 21.05
CA LYS A 80 31.18 31.33 20.10
C LYS A 80 30.61 29.91 20.18
N ASN A 81 31.48 28.91 20.21
CA ASN A 81 31.08 27.51 20.27
C ASN A 81 30.38 27.17 21.59
N ASP A 82 30.88 27.69 22.72
CA ASP A 82 30.29 27.45 24.03
C ASP A 82 28.94 28.15 24.17
N TYR A 83 28.81 29.37 23.63
CA TYR A 83 27.56 30.12 23.59
C TYR A 83 26.48 29.38 22.78
N ILE A 84 26.82 28.96 21.54
CA ILE A 84 25.89 28.21 20.69
C ILE A 84 25.51 26.88 21.35
N MET A 85 26.48 26.14 21.91
CA MET A 85 26.22 24.89 22.60
C MET A 85 25.27 25.09 23.79
N ALA A 86 25.47 26.13 24.59
CA ALA A 86 24.61 26.44 25.74
C ALA A 86 23.15 26.65 25.33
N MET A 87 22.90 27.28 24.17
CA MET A 87 21.56 27.48 23.61
C MET A 87 20.97 26.19 23.01
N ALA A 88 21.78 25.43 22.28
CA ALA A 88 21.31 24.30 21.49
C ALA A 88 21.10 23.03 22.32
N LYS A 89 22.02 22.74 23.24
CA LYS A 89 22.15 21.45 23.93
C LYS A 89 20.82 20.95 24.47
N ARG A 90 20.13 21.73 25.31
CA ARG A 90 18.88 21.30 25.94
C ARG A 90 17.79 21.01 24.90
N ARG A 91 17.69 21.83 23.85
CA ARG A 91 16.67 21.66 22.80
C ARG A 91 16.95 20.41 21.97
N SER A 92 18.20 20.15 21.60
CA SER A 92 18.61 18.92 20.90
C SER A 92 18.24 17.66 21.69
N TYR A 93 18.48 17.65 23.01
CA TYR A 93 18.09 16.51 23.87
C TYR A 93 16.57 16.35 24.00
N ILE A 94 15.79 17.43 24.03
CA ILE A 94 14.31 17.34 24.06
C ILE A 94 13.79 16.70 22.78
N LEU A 95 14.30 17.12 21.61
CA LEU A 95 13.92 16.54 20.33
C LEU A 95 14.26 15.05 20.28
N LEU A 96 15.45 14.67 20.73
CA LEU A 96 15.87 13.27 20.75
C LEU A 96 15.02 12.41 21.71
N ARG A 97 14.71 12.93 22.90
CA ARG A 97 13.86 12.21 23.88
C ARG A 97 12.44 12.00 23.40
N PHE A 98 11.89 12.95 22.65
CA PHE A 98 10.58 12.77 22.01
C PHE A 98 10.62 11.57 21.05
N ALA A 99 11.64 11.48 20.21
CA ALA A 99 11.79 10.36 19.27
C ALA A 99 11.99 9.01 19.98
N ASP A 100 12.76 8.98 21.07
CA ASP A 100 12.96 7.75 21.89
C ASP A 100 11.63 7.21 22.44
N GLY A 101 10.65 8.08 22.72
CA GLY A 101 9.31 7.69 23.17
C GLY A 101 8.53 6.80 22.20
N PHE A 102 8.85 6.85 20.90
CA PHE A 102 8.18 6.05 19.87
C PHE A 102 8.92 4.75 19.53
N THR A 103 10.10 4.50 20.11
CA THR A 103 10.91 3.31 19.82
C THR A 103 10.26 1.98 20.23
N SER A 104 9.34 2.02 21.19
CA SER A 104 8.61 0.85 21.68
C SER A 104 7.31 0.58 20.92
N THR A 105 6.89 1.46 20.00
CA THR A 105 5.62 1.29 19.30
C THR A 105 5.67 0.15 18.30
N ARG A 106 4.56 -0.57 18.18
CA ARG A 106 4.39 -1.71 17.25
C ARG A 106 3.07 -1.65 16.49
N SER A 107 2.37 -0.51 16.54
CA SER A 107 1.07 -0.31 15.90
C SER A 107 1.28 -0.04 14.40
N PRO A 108 0.70 -0.86 13.51
CA PRO A 108 0.88 -0.69 12.07
C PRO A 108 0.30 0.65 11.56
N GLU A 109 -0.71 1.20 12.22
CA GLU A 109 -1.30 2.51 11.91
C GLU A 109 -0.28 3.65 12.06
N LYS A 110 0.74 3.46 12.92
CA LYS A 110 1.79 4.45 13.18
C LYS A 110 3.00 4.31 12.27
N LEU A 111 3.02 3.32 11.38
CA LEU A 111 4.20 2.97 10.56
C LEU A 111 4.75 4.18 9.81
N MET A 112 3.90 4.89 9.07
CA MET A 112 4.32 6.03 8.24
C MET A 112 4.85 7.19 9.09
N TYR A 113 4.19 7.49 10.21
CA TYR A 113 4.61 8.55 11.12
C TYR A 113 5.97 8.29 11.76
N VAL A 114 6.23 7.06 12.18
CA VAL A 114 7.53 6.67 12.76
C VAL A 114 8.62 6.64 11.69
N LEU A 115 8.27 6.30 10.44
CA LEU A 115 9.20 6.29 9.31
C LEU A 115 9.64 7.72 8.98
N GLU A 116 8.71 8.65 8.87
CA GLU A 116 9.02 10.08 8.70
C GLU A 116 9.85 10.62 9.88
N MET A 117 9.53 10.21 11.12
CA MET A 117 10.32 10.58 12.29
C MET A 117 11.77 10.10 12.20
N TYR A 118 11.98 8.85 11.77
CA TYR A 118 13.32 8.30 11.56
C TYR A 118 14.10 9.10 10.52
N GLU A 119 13.48 9.43 9.39
CA GLU A 119 14.11 10.22 8.33
C GLU A 119 14.47 11.63 8.77
N VAL A 120 13.55 12.30 9.48
CA VAL A 120 13.76 13.66 9.96
C VAL A 120 14.82 13.70 11.05
N LEU A 121 14.84 12.72 11.95
CA LEU A 121 15.90 12.60 12.94
C LEU A 121 17.25 12.37 12.24
N GLY A 122 17.31 11.40 11.31
CA GLY A 122 18.52 11.04 10.58
C GLY A 122 19.10 12.20 9.77
N SER A 123 18.25 12.96 9.07
CA SER A 123 18.67 14.14 8.31
C SER A 123 19.07 15.31 9.19
N ALA A 124 18.50 15.45 10.40
CA ALA A 124 18.82 16.54 11.32
C ALA A 124 20.11 16.31 12.14
N VAL A 125 20.59 15.07 12.26
CA VAL A 125 21.77 14.73 13.09
C VAL A 125 22.98 15.61 12.79
N PRO A 126 23.40 15.83 11.53
CA PRO A 126 24.60 16.61 11.24
C PRO A 126 24.52 18.02 11.82
N GLY A 127 23.39 18.73 11.63
CA GLY A 127 23.21 20.08 12.15
C GLY A 127 23.08 20.12 13.68
N LEU A 128 22.40 19.15 14.29
CA LEU A 128 22.27 19.05 15.74
C LEU A 128 23.61 18.72 16.43
N VAL A 129 24.48 17.95 15.77
CA VAL A 129 25.81 17.58 16.27
C VAL A 129 26.84 18.70 16.03
N LEU A 130 26.68 19.48 14.95
CA LEU A 130 27.61 20.55 14.56
C LEU A 130 27.74 21.64 15.63
N VAL A 131 26.65 21.91 16.36
CA VAL A 131 26.57 22.92 17.41
C VAL A 131 27.04 22.43 18.80
N LEU A 132 27.43 21.16 18.92
CA LEU A 132 27.91 20.57 20.17
C LEU A 132 29.43 20.38 20.14
N THR A 133 30.08 20.56 21.30
CA THR A 133 31.54 20.41 21.44
C THR A 133 31.92 19.40 22.52
N GLY A 134 33.17 18.91 22.43
CA GLY A 134 33.77 18.01 23.41
C GLY A 134 32.94 16.76 23.72
N GLN A 135 32.87 16.41 25.01
CA GLN A 135 32.13 15.23 25.49
C GLN A 135 30.62 15.29 25.18
N HIS A 136 30.01 16.48 25.10
CA HIS A 136 28.59 16.59 24.78
C HIS A 136 28.27 16.17 23.35
N LYS A 137 29.17 16.48 22.41
CA LYS A 137 29.07 16.01 21.03
C LYS A 137 29.10 14.49 20.96
N GLU A 138 30.06 13.87 21.64
CA GLU A 138 30.23 12.42 21.65
C GLU A 138 29.03 11.70 22.29
N LEU A 139 28.60 12.16 23.46
CA LEU A 139 27.45 11.58 24.16
C LEU A 139 26.15 11.73 23.37
N PHE A 140 25.91 12.89 22.77
CA PHE A 140 24.72 13.12 21.96
C PHE A 140 24.73 12.25 20.70
N SER A 141 25.86 12.16 20.00
CA SER A 141 25.99 11.32 18.79
C SER A 141 25.70 9.85 19.09
N ARG A 142 26.27 9.30 20.17
CA ARG A 142 25.98 7.92 20.61
C ARG A 142 24.50 7.71 20.97
N GLN A 143 23.87 8.67 21.65
CA GLN A 143 22.44 8.56 21.98
C GLN A 143 21.56 8.60 20.73
N VAL A 144 21.89 9.45 19.76
CA VAL A 144 21.19 9.52 18.47
C VAL A 144 21.28 8.19 17.72
N GLU A 145 22.48 7.60 17.64
CA GLU A 145 22.68 6.26 17.04
C GLU A 145 21.80 5.20 17.72
N VAL A 146 21.78 5.18 19.05
CA VAL A 146 20.93 4.26 19.82
C VAL A 146 19.45 4.45 19.51
N VAL A 147 18.96 5.69 19.50
CA VAL A 147 17.54 5.99 19.21
C VAL A 147 17.19 5.60 17.77
N LEU A 148 18.00 5.96 16.79
CA LEU A 148 17.80 5.57 15.38
C LEU A 148 17.79 4.04 15.22
N ALA A 149 18.71 3.32 15.88
CA ALA A 149 18.73 1.86 15.84
C ALA A 149 17.48 1.22 16.46
N LYS A 150 16.96 1.80 17.56
CA LYS A 150 15.71 1.34 18.16
C LYS A 150 14.49 1.66 17.29
N LEU A 151 14.43 2.86 16.68
CA LEU A 151 13.36 3.24 15.74
C LEU A 151 13.36 2.31 14.51
N ALA A 152 14.53 2.04 13.94
CA ALA A 152 14.68 1.10 12.83
C ALA A 152 14.16 -0.30 13.21
N ARG A 153 14.47 -0.78 14.43
CA ARG A 153 13.92 -2.04 14.94
C ARG A 153 12.40 -2.02 15.07
N ALA A 154 11.83 -0.90 15.51
CA ALA A 154 10.38 -0.72 15.59
C ALA A 154 9.72 -0.77 14.21
N LEU A 155 10.30 -0.08 13.24
CA LEU A 155 9.86 -0.05 11.85
C LEU A 155 9.90 -1.44 11.23
N ARG A 156 11.01 -2.20 11.40
CA ARG A 156 11.09 -3.60 10.95
C ARG A 156 9.97 -4.46 11.54
N ALA A 157 9.64 -4.26 12.81
CA ALA A 157 8.57 -5.01 13.45
C ALA A 157 7.18 -4.68 12.89
N MET A 158 6.90 -3.41 12.65
CA MET A 158 5.64 -2.98 12.03
C MET A 158 5.52 -3.45 10.57
N ILE A 159 6.61 -3.37 9.79
CA ILE A 159 6.68 -3.89 8.41
C ILE A 159 6.48 -5.42 8.41
N GLY A 160 7.15 -6.15 9.30
CA GLY A 160 6.93 -7.59 9.48
C GLY A 160 5.48 -7.93 9.84
N GLY A 161 4.84 -7.12 10.66
CA GLY A 161 3.40 -7.21 10.94
C GLY A 161 2.53 -7.01 9.70
N ALA A 162 2.87 -6.06 8.83
CA ALA A 162 2.14 -5.83 7.58
C ALA A 162 2.28 -7.02 6.61
N VAL A 163 3.49 -7.57 6.45
CA VAL A 163 3.75 -8.75 5.61
C VAL A 163 3.02 -9.98 6.16
N THR A 164 3.09 -10.22 7.47
CA THR A 164 2.37 -11.35 8.09
C THR A 164 0.86 -11.22 7.95
N LYS A 165 0.30 -10.00 7.99
CA LYS A 165 -1.13 -9.76 7.70
C LYS A 165 -1.50 -10.14 6.26
N VAL A 166 -0.66 -9.81 5.28
CA VAL A 166 -0.86 -10.23 3.88
C VAL A 166 -0.82 -11.76 3.78
N ARG A 167 0.19 -12.39 4.38
CA ARG A 167 0.37 -13.86 4.36
C ARG A 167 -0.77 -14.61 5.06
N ALA A 168 -1.26 -14.09 6.18
CA ALA A 168 -2.38 -14.66 6.91
C ALA A 168 -3.74 -14.41 6.24
N GLY A 169 -3.80 -13.54 5.22
CA GLY A 169 -5.03 -13.18 4.53
C GLY A 169 -5.96 -12.23 5.29
N GLY A 170 -5.46 -11.56 6.33
CA GLY A 170 -6.24 -10.65 7.19
C GLY A 170 -7.31 -11.36 8.02
N SER A 171 -6.99 -11.71 9.27
CA SER A 171 -7.98 -12.18 10.25
C SER A 171 -8.90 -11.05 10.72
N SER A 172 -9.94 -10.70 9.97
CA SER A 172 -11.18 -10.11 10.52
C SER A 172 -12.30 -10.06 9.48
N GLY A 173 -13.37 -10.81 9.71
CA GLY A 173 -14.75 -10.29 9.58
C GLY A 173 -15.35 -10.00 8.20
N THR A 174 -14.63 -9.96 7.09
CA THR A 174 -15.24 -9.72 5.76
C THR A 174 -15.64 -11.01 5.05
N GLN A 175 -16.47 -11.82 5.70
CA GLN A 175 -17.44 -12.64 4.95
C GLN A 175 -18.59 -11.79 4.39
N GLY A 176 -18.66 -10.50 4.75
CA GLY A 176 -19.83 -9.62 4.49
C GLY A 176 -19.71 -8.53 3.41
N GLU A 177 -18.57 -8.33 2.73
CA GLU A 177 -18.43 -7.19 1.78
C GLU A 177 -17.88 -7.58 0.40
N THR A 178 -18.37 -8.69 -0.17
CA THR A 178 -18.37 -8.82 -1.63
C THR A 178 -19.74 -8.36 -2.13
N ARG A 179 -19.93 -7.04 -2.19
CA ARG A 179 -21.15 -6.41 -2.73
C ARG A 179 -21.17 -6.40 -4.28
N GLY A 180 -20.51 -7.36 -4.90
CA GLY A 180 -20.45 -7.55 -6.35
C GLY A 180 -20.11 -9.00 -6.66
N VAL A 181 -20.47 -9.47 -7.86
CA VAL A 181 -20.23 -10.84 -8.32
C VAL A 181 -18.73 -11.12 -8.38
N GLY A 182 -18.17 -11.60 -7.25
CA GLY A 182 -17.00 -12.47 -7.06
C GLY A 182 -15.63 -12.17 -7.69
N ALA A 183 -15.53 -11.36 -8.75
CA ALA A 183 -14.37 -11.26 -9.63
C ALA A 183 -13.63 -9.91 -9.53
N GLY A 184 -14.13 -8.97 -8.72
CA GLY A 184 -13.50 -7.68 -8.47
C GLY A 184 -12.15 -7.79 -7.76
N VAL A 185 -11.42 -6.66 -7.70
CA VAL A 185 -10.16 -6.58 -6.94
C VAL A 185 -10.43 -6.87 -5.45
N HIS A 186 -9.63 -7.73 -4.86
CA HIS A 186 -9.78 -8.17 -3.47
C HIS A 186 -9.28 -7.09 -2.48
N PRO A 187 -9.92 -6.90 -1.31
CA PRO A 187 -9.43 -5.97 -0.29
C PRO A 187 -7.97 -6.23 0.14
N LEU A 188 -7.55 -7.50 0.20
CA LEU A 188 -6.16 -7.86 0.50
C LEU A 188 -5.18 -7.33 -0.55
N THR A 189 -5.55 -7.41 -1.83
CA THR A 189 -4.77 -6.87 -2.96
C THR A 189 -4.64 -5.35 -2.83
N ARG A 190 -5.76 -4.66 -2.55
CA ARG A 190 -5.74 -3.20 -2.33
C ARG A 190 -4.85 -2.82 -1.14
N TYR A 191 -4.94 -3.56 -0.05
CA TYR A 191 -4.11 -3.34 1.13
C TYR A 191 -2.62 -3.50 0.81
N ALA A 192 -2.21 -4.60 0.18
CA ALA A 192 -0.80 -4.84 -0.16
C ALA A 192 -0.24 -3.77 -1.11
N VAL A 193 -1.00 -3.40 -2.15
CA VAL A 193 -0.62 -2.33 -3.08
C VAL A 193 -0.52 -0.98 -2.36
N SER A 194 -1.48 -0.65 -1.48
CA SER A 194 -1.46 0.59 -0.70
C SER A 194 -0.26 0.65 0.26
N CYS A 195 0.14 -0.47 0.86
CA CYS A 195 1.39 -0.55 1.62
C CYS A 195 2.60 -0.24 0.75
N ILE A 196 2.72 -0.87 -0.43
CA ILE A 196 3.83 -0.63 -1.37
C ILE A 196 3.90 0.84 -1.76
N GLU A 197 2.77 1.42 -2.16
CA GLU A 197 2.67 2.82 -2.58
C GLU A 197 3.02 3.81 -1.48
N SER A 198 2.58 3.54 -0.26
CA SER A 198 2.88 4.41 0.89
C SER A 198 4.35 4.33 1.29
N LEU A 199 4.99 3.18 1.14
CA LEU A 199 6.39 2.96 1.51
C LEU A 199 7.39 3.44 0.44
N ALA A 200 6.99 3.45 -0.84
CA ALA A 200 7.87 3.78 -1.97
C ALA A 200 8.60 5.14 -1.89
N PRO A 201 7.98 6.24 -1.42
CA PRO A 201 8.67 7.52 -1.25
C PRO A 201 9.85 7.46 -0.27
N HIS A 202 9.84 6.49 0.64
CA HIS A 202 10.82 6.33 1.72
C HIS A 202 11.87 5.25 1.43
N ARG A 203 12.02 4.83 0.16
CA ARG A 203 12.90 3.71 -0.24
C ARG A 203 14.32 3.82 0.32
N GLY A 204 14.93 5.00 0.29
CA GLY A 204 16.31 5.19 0.77
C GLY A 204 16.45 4.96 2.28
N ALA A 205 15.46 5.41 3.06
CA ALA A 205 15.44 5.14 4.50
C ALA A 205 15.16 3.66 4.77
N LEU A 206 14.24 3.06 4.01
CA LEU A 206 13.91 1.64 4.12
C LEU A 206 15.09 0.74 3.77
N ASP A 207 15.90 1.06 2.77
CA ASP A 207 17.11 0.29 2.44
C ASP A 207 18.10 0.29 3.62
N VAL A 208 18.31 1.44 4.27
CA VAL A 208 19.18 1.53 5.46
C VAL A 208 18.58 0.76 6.64
N ILE A 209 17.27 0.90 6.86
CA ILE A 209 16.55 0.21 7.94
C ILE A 209 16.63 -1.29 7.70
N LEU A 210 16.31 -1.80 6.52
CA LEU A 210 16.20 -3.23 6.23
C LEU A 210 17.58 -3.91 6.15
N ALA A 211 18.62 -3.21 5.71
CA ALA A 211 19.97 -3.77 5.62
C ALA A 211 20.62 -4.09 6.97
N SER A 212 20.15 -3.53 8.09
CA SER A 212 20.79 -3.82 9.39
C SER A 212 20.38 -5.20 9.93
N THR A 213 21.39 -5.98 10.35
CA THR A 213 21.26 -7.33 10.91
C THR A 213 20.22 -7.41 12.02
N GLY A 214 19.32 -8.41 11.93
CA GLY A 214 18.24 -8.65 12.90
C GLY A 214 16.82 -8.34 12.40
N GLY A 215 16.57 -8.47 11.10
CA GLY A 215 15.22 -8.39 10.52
C GLY A 215 14.31 -9.54 10.97
N ILE A 216 13.00 -9.29 11.05
CA ILE A 216 11.97 -10.30 11.35
C ILE A 216 11.67 -11.17 10.12
N LEU A 217 12.01 -10.67 8.93
CA LEU A 217 11.82 -11.33 7.65
C LEU A 217 13.20 -11.74 7.13
N GLU A 218 13.50 -13.04 7.14
CA GLU A 218 14.74 -13.57 6.57
C GLU A 218 14.82 -13.23 5.07
N GLY A 219 15.97 -12.71 4.62
CA GLY A 219 16.21 -12.38 3.22
C GLY A 219 15.71 -11.00 2.76
N VAL A 220 14.93 -10.27 3.57
CA VAL A 220 14.44 -8.93 3.22
C VAL A 220 15.41 -7.85 3.71
N ASN A 221 16.28 -7.36 2.82
CA ASN A 221 17.35 -6.41 3.16
C ASN A 221 17.20 -5.04 2.47
N SER A 222 16.27 -4.91 1.53
CA SER A 222 16.01 -3.68 0.78
C SER A 222 14.51 -3.47 0.57
N PHE A 223 14.13 -2.26 0.12
CA PHE A 223 12.77 -2.01 -0.34
C PHE A 223 12.38 -2.92 -1.50
N GLY A 224 13.31 -3.24 -2.41
CA GLY A 224 13.08 -4.18 -3.52
C GLY A 224 12.75 -5.60 -3.04
N ASP A 225 13.43 -6.08 -2.00
CA ASP A 225 13.13 -7.37 -1.38
C ASP A 225 11.77 -7.33 -0.68
N LEU A 226 11.45 -6.24 0.02
CA LEU A 226 10.16 -6.07 0.70
C LEU A 226 9.01 -6.02 -0.30
N PHE A 227 9.18 -5.31 -1.40
CA PHE A 227 8.25 -5.28 -2.52
C PHE A 227 8.00 -6.69 -3.05
N SER A 228 9.08 -7.43 -3.33
CA SER A 228 9.00 -8.80 -3.83
C SER A 228 8.30 -9.72 -2.84
N GLU A 229 8.62 -9.61 -1.54
CA GLU A 229 8.03 -10.41 -0.47
C GLU A 229 6.53 -10.13 -0.28
N LEU A 230 6.10 -8.86 -0.34
CA LEU A 230 4.68 -8.49 -0.24
C LEU A 230 3.87 -9.08 -1.40
N VAL A 231 4.39 -9.00 -2.62
CA VAL A 231 3.72 -9.54 -3.80
C VAL A 231 3.74 -11.06 -3.80
N ALA A 232 4.89 -11.68 -3.48
CA ALA A 232 5.04 -13.13 -3.39
C ALA A 232 4.20 -13.74 -2.24
N SER A 233 3.95 -13.00 -1.16
CA SER A 233 3.03 -13.41 -0.10
C SER A 233 1.55 -13.25 -0.50
N LEU A 234 1.22 -12.27 -1.35
CA LEU A 234 -0.15 -11.99 -1.79
C LEU A 234 -0.64 -13.04 -2.80
N GLU A 235 0.15 -13.36 -3.81
CA GLU A 235 -0.24 -14.23 -4.94
C GLU A 235 -0.76 -15.62 -4.52
N PRO A 236 -0.06 -16.42 -3.69
CA PRO A 236 -0.56 -17.73 -3.26
C PRO A 236 -1.80 -17.60 -2.38
N LYS A 237 -1.94 -16.50 -1.62
CA LYS A 237 -3.14 -16.26 -0.82
C LYS A 237 -4.35 -15.96 -1.70
N LEU A 238 -4.17 -15.23 -2.81
CA LEU A 238 -5.23 -15.02 -3.79
C LEU A 238 -5.63 -16.31 -4.49
N GLU A 239 -4.66 -17.19 -4.80
CA GLU A 239 -4.96 -18.54 -5.32
C GLU A 239 -5.81 -19.35 -4.33
N GLU A 240 -5.45 -19.37 -3.05
CA GLU A 240 -6.24 -20.02 -2.00
C GLU A 240 -7.65 -19.41 -1.87
N ILE A 241 -7.76 -18.08 -1.88
CA ILE A 241 -9.06 -17.39 -1.87
C ILE A 241 -9.88 -17.75 -3.11
N SER A 242 -9.23 -17.97 -4.25
CA SER A 242 -9.90 -18.30 -5.51
C SER A 242 -10.50 -19.71 -5.51
N THR A 243 -9.87 -20.68 -4.84
CA THR A 243 -10.37 -22.06 -4.75
C THR A 243 -11.56 -22.17 -3.79
N LEU A 244 -11.56 -21.36 -2.71
CA LEU A 244 -12.67 -21.30 -1.74
C LEU A 244 -13.96 -20.72 -2.33
N ARG A 245 -13.92 -20.12 -3.53
CA ARG A 245 -15.10 -19.56 -4.22
C ARG A 245 -15.96 -20.61 -4.94
N GLY A 246 -15.63 -21.89 -4.81
CA GLY A 246 -16.44 -23.03 -5.26
C GLY A 246 -16.07 -23.60 -6.63
N GLU A 247 -16.38 -24.88 -6.85
CA GLU A 247 -16.00 -25.65 -8.05
C GLU A 247 -16.86 -25.33 -9.29
N GLU A 248 -18.05 -24.75 -9.13
CA GLU A 248 -19.02 -24.56 -10.23
C GLU A 248 -18.64 -23.43 -11.22
N GLY A 249 -17.56 -22.69 -10.96
CA GLY A 249 -17.21 -21.47 -11.71
C GLY A 249 -15.73 -21.34 -12.02
N GLY A 250 -15.09 -22.36 -12.63
CA GLY A 250 -13.69 -22.28 -13.07
C GLY A 250 -13.34 -20.99 -13.82
N GLY A 251 -14.29 -20.46 -14.60
CA GLY A 251 -14.23 -19.13 -15.20
C GLY A 251 -14.05 -17.98 -14.20
N LEU A 252 -14.91 -17.90 -13.18
CA LEU A 252 -14.86 -16.85 -12.16
C LEU A 252 -13.54 -16.85 -11.38
N ARG A 253 -12.95 -18.04 -11.15
CA ARG A 253 -11.60 -18.17 -10.57
C ARG A 253 -10.57 -17.47 -11.45
N HIS A 254 -10.54 -17.78 -12.75
CA HIS A 254 -9.62 -17.16 -13.68
C HIS A 254 -9.82 -15.65 -13.80
N LEU A 255 -11.08 -15.19 -13.84
CA LEU A 255 -11.41 -13.77 -13.90
C LEU A 255 -10.92 -13.02 -12.65
N PHE A 256 -11.16 -13.59 -11.46
CA PHE A 256 -10.68 -13.03 -10.19
C PHE A 256 -9.15 -12.89 -10.17
N LEU A 257 -8.43 -13.95 -10.56
CA LEU A 257 -6.96 -13.93 -10.57
C LEU A 257 -6.42 -12.93 -11.60
N ALA A 258 -6.97 -12.91 -12.83
CA ALA A 258 -6.59 -11.95 -13.86
C ALA A 258 -6.77 -10.49 -13.38
N ASN A 259 -7.91 -10.18 -12.77
CA ASN A 259 -8.23 -8.84 -12.31
C ASN A 259 -7.27 -8.38 -11.19
N ASN A 260 -6.98 -9.26 -10.22
CA ASN A 260 -6.07 -8.95 -9.12
C ASN A 260 -4.61 -8.86 -9.58
N THR A 261 -4.15 -9.77 -10.46
CA THR A 261 -2.79 -9.70 -11.02
C THR A 261 -2.60 -8.46 -11.87
N SER A 262 -3.58 -8.09 -12.70
CA SER A 262 -3.49 -6.85 -13.50
C SER A 262 -3.47 -5.61 -12.60
N PHE A 263 -4.27 -5.59 -11.53
CA PHE A 263 -4.26 -4.49 -10.56
C PHE A 263 -2.88 -4.31 -9.91
N VAL A 264 -2.25 -5.40 -9.45
CA VAL A 264 -0.88 -5.37 -8.90
C VAL A 264 0.12 -4.91 -9.95
N LEU A 265 0.06 -5.45 -11.17
CA LEU A 265 0.96 -5.09 -12.26
C LEU A 265 0.91 -3.59 -12.56
N LYS A 266 -0.29 -3.00 -12.70
CA LYS A 266 -0.44 -1.59 -13.05
C LYS A 266 -0.06 -0.63 -11.93
N ARG A 267 -0.42 -0.96 -10.70
CA ARG A 267 -0.23 -0.06 -9.55
C ARG A 267 1.15 -0.17 -8.94
N ALA A 268 1.66 -1.40 -8.81
CA ALA A 268 2.90 -1.69 -8.11
C ALA A 268 4.09 -1.91 -9.08
N GLY A 269 3.83 -2.26 -10.35
CA GLY A 269 4.89 -2.55 -11.32
C GLY A 269 5.87 -1.40 -11.51
N ALA A 270 5.39 -0.16 -11.68
CA ALA A 270 6.25 1.00 -11.86
C ALA A 270 7.05 1.40 -10.60
N ILE A 271 6.74 0.82 -9.44
CA ILE A 271 7.37 1.16 -8.16
C ILE A 271 8.61 0.29 -7.89
N GLY A 272 8.49 -1.02 -8.13
CA GLY A 272 9.55 -1.97 -7.78
C GLY A 272 9.67 -3.17 -8.72
N GLY A 273 8.83 -3.28 -9.76
CA GLY A 273 8.93 -4.34 -10.75
C GLY A 273 9.90 -3.95 -11.85
N ASP A 274 10.87 -4.82 -12.14
CA ASP A 274 11.66 -4.73 -13.36
C ASP A 274 10.88 -5.28 -14.57
N ASP A 275 11.50 -5.21 -15.75
CA ASP A 275 10.87 -5.65 -17.01
C ASP A 275 10.54 -7.15 -16.99
N GLU A 276 11.36 -7.97 -16.33
CA GLU A 276 11.14 -9.42 -16.21
C GLU A 276 9.97 -9.73 -15.27
N TRP A 277 9.93 -9.08 -14.12
CA TRP A 277 8.82 -9.14 -13.15
C TRP A 277 7.49 -8.74 -13.79
N ALA A 278 7.51 -7.69 -14.63
CA ALA A 278 6.33 -7.20 -15.34
C ALA A 278 5.93 -8.15 -16.48
N ALA A 279 6.89 -8.70 -17.22
CA ALA A 279 6.63 -9.69 -18.27
C ALA A 279 6.02 -10.98 -17.70
N CYS A 280 6.54 -11.49 -16.58
CA CYS A 280 6.00 -12.66 -15.89
C CYS A 280 4.53 -12.47 -15.51
N ARG A 281 4.16 -11.31 -14.97
CA ARG A 281 2.78 -11.02 -14.58
C ARG A 281 1.85 -10.77 -15.77
N ARG A 282 2.34 -10.15 -16.84
CA ARG A 282 1.59 -10.06 -18.11
C ARG A 282 1.26 -11.45 -18.65
N SER A 283 2.25 -12.35 -18.70
CA SER A 283 2.06 -13.75 -19.11
C SER A 283 1.03 -14.46 -18.22
N ARG A 284 1.06 -14.27 -16.90
CA ARG A 284 0.05 -14.84 -15.99
C ARG A 284 -1.36 -14.28 -16.23
N VAL A 285 -1.49 -12.98 -16.49
CA VAL A 285 -2.79 -12.39 -16.87
C VAL A 285 -3.31 -13.02 -18.15
N GLU A 286 -2.48 -13.17 -19.18
CA GLU A 286 -2.84 -13.82 -20.45
C GLU A 286 -3.25 -15.29 -20.24
N GLN A 287 -2.52 -16.04 -19.40
CA GLN A 287 -2.88 -17.41 -19.04
C GLN A 287 -4.25 -17.50 -18.35
N HIS A 288 -4.54 -16.56 -17.44
CA HIS A 288 -5.85 -16.52 -16.81
C HIS A 288 -6.96 -16.09 -17.77
N VAL A 289 -6.70 -15.18 -18.72
CA VAL A 289 -7.65 -14.84 -19.79
C VAL A 289 -7.97 -16.07 -20.65
N ALA A 290 -6.95 -16.81 -21.07
CA ALA A 290 -7.13 -18.05 -21.83
C ALA A 290 -7.90 -19.11 -21.03
N GLY A 291 -7.53 -19.33 -19.77
CA GLY A 291 -8.24 -20.26 -18.88
C GLY A 291 -9.69 -19.86 -18.62
N TYR A 292 -9.99 -18.56 -18.54
CA TYR A 292 -11.36 -18.06 -18.44
C TYR A 292 -12.19 -18.43 -19.68
N VAL A 293 -11.64 -18.20 -20.88
CA VAL A 293 -12.30 -18.51 -22.15
C VAL A 293 -12.56 -20.00 -22.26
N GLU A 294 -11.57 -20.83 -21.94
CA GLU A 294 -11.69 -22.28 -21.95
C GLU A 294 -12.76 -22.77 -20.97
N ALA A 295 -12.70 -22.34 -19.70
CA ALA A 295 -13.61 -22.83 -18.67
C ALA A 295 -15.06 -22.34 -18.86
N SER A 296 -15.26 -21.14 -19.41
CA SER A 296 -16.58 -20.48 -19.46
C SER A 296 -17.27 -20.57 -20.81
N TRP A 297 -16.50 -20.55 -21.90
CA TRP A 297 -17.03 -20.31 -23.25
C TRP A 297 -16.78 -21.48 -24.20
N ALA A 298 -15.74 -22.30 -23.99
CA ALA A 298 -15.55 -23.51 -24.79
C ALA A 298 -16.74 -24.50 -24.70
N PRO A 299 -17.38 -24.73 -23.54
CA PRO A 299 -18.59 -25.57 -23.47
C PRO A 299 -19.79 -25.00 -24.24
N VAL A 300 -19.87 -23.66 -24.37
CA VAL A 300 -20.91 -22.99 -25.16
C VAL A 300 -20.68 -23.29 -26.64
N VAL A 301 -19.44 -23.11 -27.12
CA VAL A 301 -19.06 -23.39 -28.52
C VAL A 301 -19.23 -24.87 -28.87
N ALA A 302 -18.85 -25.79 -27.97
CA ALA A 302 -18.99 -27.24 -28.17
C ALA A 302 -20.45 -27.70 -28.40
N CYS A 303 -21.45 -26.92 -27.96
CA CYS A 303 -22.86 -27.20 -28.24
C CYS A 303 -23.19 -27.17 -29.74
N LEU A 304 -22.44 -26.40 -30.54
CA LEU A 304 -22.59 -26.31 -31.99
C LEU A 304 -22.09 -27.58 -32.69
N GLU A 305 -21.02 -28.19 -32.19
CA GLU A 305 -20.40 -29.39 -32.76
C GLU A 305 -21.18 -30.67 -32.43
N ALA A 306 -21.78 -30.75 -31.23
CA ALA A 306 -22.33 -31.98 -30.68
C ALA A 306 -23.77 -32.32 -31.10
N GLY A 307 -24.47 -31.47 -31.87
CA GLY A 307 -25.92 -31.59 -32.06
C GLY A 307 -26.38 -31.84 -33.50
N LYS A 308 -26.86 -33.06 -33.78
CA LYS A 308 -27.78 -33.33 -34.89
C LYS A 308 -29.21 -33.52 -34.35
N PRO A 309 -30.25 -32.91 -34.94
CA PRO A 309 -30.22 -31.95 -36.05
C PRO A 309 -29.66 -30.58 -35.63
N ALA A 310 -29.19 -29.80 -36.62
CA ALA A 310 -28.52 -28.51 -36.39
C ALA A 310 -29.40 -27.47 -35.66
N THR A 311 -30.73 -27.56 -35.77
CA THR A 311 -31.69 -26.77 -34.98
C THR A 311 -31.57 -27.04 -33.46
N LYS A 312 -31.29 -28.28 -33.08
CA LYS A 312 -31.13 -28.69 -31.67
C LYS A 312 -29.78 -28.25 -31.10
N ALA A 313 -28.71 -28.30 -31.91
CA ALA A 313 -27.41 -27.71 -31.58
C ALA A 313 -27.56 -26.21 -31.29
N LEU A 314 -28.21 -25.48 -32.18
CA LEU A 314 -28.45 -24.04 -32.04
C LEU A 314 -29.25 -23.69 -30.78
N ALA A 315 -30.28 -24.46 -30.45
CA ALA A 315 -31.06 -24.27 -29.23
C ALA A 315 -30.22 -24.50 -27.96
N LYS A 316 -29.38 -25.55 -27.94
CA LYS A 316 -28.45 -25.82 -26.82
C LYS A 316 -27.42 -24.71 -26.68
N PHE A 317 -26.85 -24.24 -27.79
CA PHE A 317 -25.92 -23.12 -27.82
C PHE A 317 -26.55 -21.87 -27.19
N ASN A 318 -27.75 -21.47 -27.63
CA ASN A 318 -28.43 -20.29 -27.09
C ASN A 318 -28.69 -20.42 -25.58
N ALA A 319 -29.11 -21.59 -25.10
CA ALA A 319 -29.32 -21.82 -23.67
C ALA A 319 -28.01 -21.76 -22.86
N ALA A 320 -26.93 -22.31 -23.40
CA ALA A 320 -25.61 -22.26 -22.77
C ALA A 320 -25.02 -20.83 -22.77
N LEU A 321 -25.21 -20.09 -23.87
CA LEU A 321 -24.86 -18.69 -24.01
C LEU A 321 -25.59 -17.82 -22.99
N ASP A 322 -26.92 -17.94 -22.89
CA ASP A 322 -27.73 -17.18 -21.93
C ASP A 322 -27.27 -17.46 -20.49
N LYS A 323 -26.95 -18.72 -20.16
CA LYS A 323 -26.41 -19.12 -18.86
C LYS A 323 -25.04 -18.51 -18.58
N ALA A 324 -24.10 -18.61 -19.53
CA ALA A 324 -22.75 -18.05 -19.38
C ALA A 324 -22.78 -16.52 -19.27
N TYR A 325 -23.58 -15.86 -20.11
CA TYR A 325 -23.76 -14.41 -20.13
C TYR A 325 -24.36 -13.91 -18.81
N SER A 326 -25.49 -14.48 -18.37
CA SER A 326 -26.15 -14.08 -17.13
C SER A 326 -25.28 -14.30 -15.88
N GLY A 327 -24.42 -15.33 -15.89
CA GLY A 327 -23.47 -15.57 -14.82
C GLY A 327 -22.35 -14.53 -14.72
N HIS A 328 -21.97 -13.91 -15.84
CA HIS A 328 -20.76 -13.07 -15.92
C HIS A 328 -21.01 -11.59 -16.21
N VAL A 329 -22.20 -11.19 -16.69
CA VAL A 329 -22.51 -9.79 -17.04
C VAL A 329 -22.34 -8.82 -15.86
N ARG A 330 -22.66 -9.27 -14.64
CA ARG A 330 -22.52 -8.48 -13.40
C ARG A 330 -21.12 -8.51 -12.79
N CYS A 331 -20.17 -9.25 -13.37
CA CYS A 331 -18.79 -9.19 -12.93
C CYS A 331 -18.22 -7.81 -13.24
N GLU A 332 -17.26 -7.36 -12.46
CA GLU A 332 -16.56 -6.09 -12.70
C GLU A 332 -15.08 -6.37 -12.98
N VAL A 333 -14.58 -5.83 -14.10
CA VAL A 333 -13.15 -5.80 -14.40
C VAL A 333 -12.72 -4.34 -14.43
N SER A 334 -12.07 -3.90 -13.35
CA SER A 334 -11.75 -2.48 -13.15
C SER A 334 -10.71 -1.96 -14.15
N ASP A 335 -9.83 -2.84 -14.66
CA ASP A 335 -8.83 -2.48 -15.67
C ASP A 335 -9.43 -2.48 -17.10
N PRO A 336 -9.49 -1.34 -17.80
CA PRO A 336 -10.03 -1.25 -19.16
C PRO A 336 -9.27 -2.08 -20.20
N GLU A 337 -7.94 -2.22 -20.07
CA GLU A 337 -7.14 -2.98 -21.04
C GLU A 337 -7.39 -4.48 -20.88
N LEU A 338 -7.41 -4.98 -19.64
CA LEU A 338 -7.80 -6.35 -19.34
C LEU A 338 -9.25 -6.62 -19.79
N ARG A 339 -10.16 -5.69 -19.55
CA ARG A 339 -11.57 -5.80 -19.98
C ARG A 339 -11.68 -5.94 -21.49
N ALA A 340 -10.97 -5.09 -22.23
CA ALA A 340 -10.91 -5.15 -23.69
C ALA A 340 -10.32 -6.48 -24.18
N ALA A 341 -9.23 -6.96 -23.55
CA ALA A 341 -8.60 -8.24 -23.89
C ALA A 341 -9.55 -9.43 -23.66
N LEU A 342 -10.26 -9.46 -22.52
CA LEU A 342 -11.26 -10.49 -22.21
C LEU A 342 -12.40 -10.49 -23.23
N ARG A 343 -12.99 -9.32 -23.52
CA ARG A 343 -14.08 -9.19 -24.50
C ARG A 343 -13.63 -9.63 -25.89
N LYS A 344 -12.43 -9.22 -26.31
CA LYS A 344 -11.85 -9.64 -27.58
C LYS A 344 -11.71 -11.16 -27.64
N ALA A 345 -11.12 -11.79 -26.63
CA ALA A 345 -10.91 -13.24 -26.60
C ALA A 345 -12.23 -14.03 -26.60
N VAL A 346 -13.25 -13.55 -25.85
CA VAL A 346 -14.60 -14.16 -25.87
C VAL A 346 -15.25 -13.98 -27.24
N SER A 347 -15.16 -12.79 -27.84
CA SER A 347 -15.72 -12.51 -29.16
C SER A 347 -15.09 -13.40 -30.24
N GLU A 348 -13.77 -13.50 -30.28
CA GLU A 348 -13.04 -14.34 -31.23
C GLU A 348 -13.45 -15.81 -31.11
N ASN A 349 -13.65 -16.31 -29.89
CA ASN A 349 -14.08 -17.69 -29.65
C ASN A 349 -15.56 -17.91 -30.03
N VAL A 350 -16.48 -17.16 -29.40
CA VAL A 350 -17.93 -17.42 -29.48
C VAL A 350 -18.52 -16.90 -30.79
N VAL A 351 -18.25 -15.64 -31.13
CA VAL A 351 -18.81 -15.00 -32.35
C VAL A 351 -18.18 -15.61 -33.59
N GLY A 352 -16.86 -15.89 -33.54
CA GLY A 352 -16.14 -16.59 -34.61
C GLY A 352 -16.74 -17.97 -34.91
N ALA A 353 -16.87 -18.82 -33.89
CA ALA A 353 -17.43 -20.17 -34.07
C ALA A 353 -18.91 -20.15 -34.50
N TYR A 354 -19.71 -19.25 -33.93
CA TYR A 354 -21.12 -19.09 -34.30
C TYR A 354 -21.29 -18.62 -35.76
N GLY A 355 -20.49 -17.65 -36.19
CA GLY A 355 -20.48 -17.16 -37.57
C GLY A 355 -20.14 -18.26 -38.57
N ALA A 356 -19.08 -19.03 -38.30
CA ALA A 356 -18.69 -20.18 -39.11
C ALA A 356 -19.83 -21.22 -39.21
N TYR A 357 -20.47 -21.54 -38.08
CA TYR A 357 -21.59 -22.48 -38.03
C TYR A 357 -22.80 -22.04 -38.88
N LEU A 358 -23.13 -20.74 -38.86
CA LEU A 358 -24.22 -20.20 -39.68
C LEU A 358 -23.92 -20.26 -41.18
N LEU A 359 -22.65 -20.09 -41.58
CA LEU A 359 -22.21 -20.23 -42.97
C LEU A 359 -22.36 -21.68 -43.46
N GLU A 360 -22.05 -22.66 -42.62
CA GLU A 360 -22.22 -24.08 -42.92
C GLU A 360 -23.70 -24.52 -42.94
N HIS A 361 -24.59 -23.75 -42.30
CA HIS A 361 -26.02 -24.03 -42.22
C HIS A 361 -26.90 -22.84 -42.66
N PRO A 362 -26.93 -22.48 -43.96
CA PRO A 362 -27.63 -21.29 -44.45
C PRO A 362 -29.14 -21.27 -44.18
N LYS A 363 -29.74 -22.46 -44.05
CA LYS A 363 -31.18 -22.62 -43.74
C LYS A 363 -31.53 -22.18 -42.31
N LEU A 364 -30.56 -22.15 -41.40
CA LEU A 364 -30.74 -21.70 -40.01
C LEU A 364 -30.58 -20.18 -39.85
N GLY A 365 -29.80 -19.53 -40.70
CA GLY A 365 -29.53 -18.09 -40.59
C GLY A 365 -30.77 -17.20 -40.62
N ARG A 366 -31.85 -17.64 -41.28
CA ARG A 366 -33.15 -16.92 -41.30
C ARG A 366 -33.99 -17.11 -40.03
N SER A 367 -33.68 -18.11 -39.22
CA SER A 367 -34.42 -18.50 -38.01
C SER A 367 -33.58 -18.33 -36.74
N ALA A 368 -32.36 -17.79 -36.86
CA ALA A 368 -31.43 -17.60 -35.77
C ALA A 368 -31.89 -16.44 -34.87
N ARG A 369 -31.84 -16.65 -33.56
CA ARG A 369 -32.24 -15.65 -32.54
C ARG A 369 -31.29 -14.45 -32.50
N HIS A 370 -30.03 -14.67 -32.83
CA HIS A 370 -28.98 -13.66 -32.81
C HIS A 370 -28.25 -13.64 -34.16
N THR A 371 -27.90 -12.45 -34.64
CA THR A 371 -26.86 -12.30 -35.67
C THR A 371 -25.47 -12.26 -35.00
N PRO A 372 -24.38 -12.54 -35.73
CA PRO A 372 -23.03 -12.36 -35.22
C PRO A 372 -22.80 -10.97 -34.60
N ASP A 373 -23.35 -9.91 -35.21
CA ASP A 373 -23.24 -8.54 -34.70
C ASP A 373 -23.96 -8.36 -33.36
N THR A 374 -25.17 -8.93 -33.21
CA THR A 374 -25.89 -8.87 -31.92
C THR A 374 -25.18 -9.64 -30.81
N LEU A 375 -24.49 -10.75 -31.13
CA LEU A 375 -23.66 -11.46 -30.15
C LEU A 375 -22.44 -10.65 -29.75
N ALA A 376 -21.79 -9.98 -30.70
CA ALA A 376 -20.67 -9.08 -30.41
C ALA A 376 -21.11 -7.91 -29.50
N GLY A 377 -22.34 -7.40 -29.69
CA GLY A 377 -22.97 -6.44 -28.78
C GLY A 377 -23.08 -6.98 -27.35
N LEU A 378 -23.66 -8.18 -27.16
CA LEU A 378 -23.76 -8.81 -25.84
C LEU A 378 -22.39 -9.01 -25.18
N VAL A 379 -21.39 -9.47 -25.93
CA VAL A 379 -20.02 -9.62 -25.39
C VAL A 379 -19.43 -8.28 -24.96
N SER A 380 -19.78 -7.19 -25.63
CA SER A 380 -19.32 -5.85 -25.28
C SER A 380 -19.90 -5.34 -23.96
N ASP A 381 -21.04 -5.86 -23.52
CA ASP A 381 -21.67 -5.49 -22.24
C ASP A 381 -21.06 -6.23 -21.03
N LEU A 382 -20.31 -7.31 -21.27
CA LEU A 382 -19.71 -8.10 -20.19
C LEU A 382 -18.71 -7.28 -19.39
N PHE A 383 -18.69 -7.44 -18.07
CA PHE A 383 -17.66 -6.92 -17.16
C PHE A 383 -17.75 -5.43 -16.78
N GLU A 384 -18.85 -4.73 -17.10
CA GLU A 384 -19.06 -3.34 -16.67
C GLU A 384 -19.53 -3.22 -15.20
N GLY A 385 -19.89 -4.33 -14.53
CA GLY A 385 -20.46 -4.29 -13.18
C GLY A 385 -21.96 -3.96 -13.16
N GLU A 386 -22.47 -3.37 -12.06
CA GLU A 386 -23.90 -3.05 -11.91
C GLU A 386 -24.40 -1.94 -12.86
N ASP A 387 -23.47 -1.17 -13.45
CA ASP A 387 -23.76 -0.04 -14.36
C ASP A 387 -24.27 -0.48 -15.75
N ALA A 388 -24.25 -1.79 -16.07
CA ALA A 388 -24.75 -2.31 -17.33
C ALA A 388 -26.28 -2.18 -17.51
N SER A 389 -27.03 -1.89 -16.43
CA SER A 389 -28.50 -1.86 -16.44
C SER A 389 -29.15 -0.60 -17.05
N GLY A 390 -28.36 0.37 -17.55
CA GLY A 390 -28.87 1.67 -18.00
C GLY A 390 -29.19 1.85 -19.48
N ASN A 391 -28.75 0.96 -20.39
CA ASN A 391 -28.71 1.29 -21.83
C ASN A 391 -29.65 0.51 -22.76
N HIS A 392 -30.54 -0.31 -22.23
CA HIS A 392 -31.57 -0.97 -23.03
C HIS A 392 -32.94 -0.84 -22.36
N SER A 393 -33.62 0.27 -22.62
CA SER A 393 -35.06 0.45 -22.41
C SER A 393 -35.67 1.03 -23.67
#